data_AF-A0A2N1WCQ4-F1
#
_entry.id   AF-A0A2N1WCQ4-F1
#
_cell.length_a   1.000
_cell.length_b   1.000
_cell.length_c   1.000
_cell.angle_alpha   90.00
_cell.angle_beta   90.00
_cell.angle_gamma   90.00
#
_symmetry.space_group_name_H-M   'P 1'
#
loop_
_entity.id
_entity.type
_entity.pdbx_description
1 polymer ?
#
loop_
_entity_poly.entity_id
_entity_poly.type
_entity_poly.pdbx_seq_one_letter_code
_entity_poly.pdbx_strand_id
1 'polypeptide(L)'
;MKKLLLNCDMGESFGAWTMGLDDQVMPYVDCANIACGFHASDPSVMRKTVTLALKHDVRIGAHPAYPDLVGFGRRSMQCSPQEVTDLLHYQIGALDGICRAQGGQVSYVKPHGALYNDMMQNPDLLRTVMQAIAAYSPTLQLMLLARRDN
;
A
#
# COMPACT_ATOMS: atom_id res chain seq x y z
N MET A 1 17.16 1.28 22.35
CA MET A 1 16.26 0.38 21.58
C MET A 1 15.66 1.17 20.44
N LYS A 2 15.58 0.61 19.22
CA LYS A 2 14.83 1.27 18.13
C LYS A 2 13.34 1.26 18.51
N LYS A 3 12.67 2.40 18.36
CA LYS A 3 11.21 2.55 18.61
C LYS A 3 10.46 1.62 17.66
N LEU A 4 9.51 0.84 18.17
CA LEU A 4 8.56 0.08 17.34
C LEU A 4 7.56 1.04 16.70
N LEU A 5 7.19 0.78 15.46
CA LEU A 5 6.25 1.60 14.70
C LEU A 5 4.89 0.89 14.58
N LEU A 6 3.81 1.63 14.76
CA LEU A 6 2.45 1.18 14.49
C LEU A 6 2.05 1.53 13.06
N ASN A 7 1.60 0.53 12.30
CA ASN A 7 1.03 0.75 10.97
C ASN A 7 -0.45 0.37 10.93
N CYS A 8 -1.23 1.04 10.09
CA CYS A 8 -2.63 0.74 9.83
C CYS A 8 -2.94 0.85 8.33
N ASP A 9 -3.78 -0.04 7.83
CA ASP A 9 -4.31 0.04 6.46
C ASP A 9 -5.43 1.08 6.44
N MET A 10 -5.33 2.05 5.55
CA MET A 10 -6.17 3.26 5.55
C MET A 10 -6.50 3.68 4.12
N GLY A 11 -7.42 4.63 3.96
CA GLY A 11 -7.88 5.08 2.66
C GLY A 11 -8.65 3.99 1.90
N GLU A 12 -9.26 3.05 2.62
CA GLU A 12 -9.97 1.92 2.02
C GLU A 12 -11.47 2.19 1.76
N SER A 13 -11.91 3.43 1.92
CA SER A 13 -13.23 3.88 1.43
C SER A 13 -13.26 3.87 -0.10
N PHE A 14 -14.45 3.86 -0.73
CA PHE A 14 -14.58 3.91 -2.19
C PHE A 14 -15.90 4.55 -2.61
N GLY A 15 -15.83 5.65 -3.35
CA GLY A 15 -17.01 6.41 -3.78
C GLY A 15 -17.86 6.83 -2.58
N ALA A 16 -19.10 6.35 -2.54
CA ALA A 16 -20.02 6.60 -1.44
C ALA A 16 -19.84 5.66 -0.23
N TRP A 17 -19.05 4.59 -0.36
CA TRP A 17 -18.83 3.63 0.72
C TRP A 17 -17.71 4.10 1.64
N THR A 18 -18.04 4.22 2.93
CA THR A 18 -17.07 4.53 3.98
C THR A 18 -16.58 3.25 4.64
N MET A 19 -15.27 3.12 4.79
CA MET A 19 -14.59 2.02 5.47
C MET A 19 -13.64 2.60 6.52
N GLY A 20 -13.64 1.99 7.71
CA GLY A 20 -12.76 2.39 8.81
C GLY A 20 -13.12 3.73 9.45
N LEU A 21 -12.21 4.22 10.29
CA LEU A 21 -12.31 5.50 11.01
C LEU A 21 -10.96 6.22 10.88
N ASP A 22 -10.54 6.48 9.65
CA ASP A 22 -9.19 6.97 9.31
C ASP A 22 -8.78 8.20 10.14
N ASP A 23 -9.69 9.18 10.28
CA ASP A 23 -9.46 10.41 11.04
C ASP A 23 -9.26 10.19 12.53
N GLN A 24 -9.89 9.17 13.10
CA GLN A 24 -9.75 8.81 14.50
C GLN A 24 -8.49 7.98 14.76
N VAL A 25 -8.04 7.17 13.79
CA VAL A 25 -6.88 6.29 13.96
C VAL A 25 -5.56 6.99 13.60
N MET A 26 -5.55 7.90 12.60
CA MET A 26 -4.34 8.58 12.12
C MET A 26 -3.46 9.18 13.24
N PRO A 27 -4.01 9.84 14.29
CA PRO A 27 -3.18 10.42 15.35
C PRO A 27 -2.38 9.41 16.19
N TYR A 28 -2.67 8.11 16.07
CA TYR A 28 -2.12 7.06 16.91
C TYR A 28 -1.18 6.08 16.17
N VAL A 29 -0.96 6.28 14.87
CA VAL A 29 -0.12 5.40 14.04
C VAL A 29 1.12 6.16 13.57
N ASP A 30 2.22 5.45 13.36
CA ASP A 30 3.44 6.02 12.79
C ASP A 30 3.47 5.86 11.25
N CYS A 31 2.70 4.90 10.72
CA CYS A 31 2.70 4.47 9.33
C CYS A 31 1.26 4.23 8.80
N ALA A 32 0.88 4.83 7.67
CA ALA A 32 -0.39 4.58 6.99
C ALA A 32 -0.15 3.84 5.67
N ASN A 33 -0.71 2.63 5.53
CA ASN A 33 -0.71 1.88 4.27
C ASN A 33 -1.96 2.31 3.48
N ILE A 34 -1.79 3.21 2.50
CA ILE A 34 -2.90 3.83 1.78
C ILE A 34 -3.26 3.01 0.55
N ALA A 35 -4.52 2.60 0.43
CA ALA A 35 -5.04 1.87 -0.72
C ALA A 35 -4.94 2.66 -2.04
N CYS A 36 -4.68 1.96 -3.13
CA CYS A 36 -4.22 2.52 -4.41
C CYS A 36 -5.22 2.43 -5.58
N GLY A 37 -6.49 2.10 -5.32
CA GLY A 37 -7.56 2.13 -6.34
C GLY A 37 -8.00 0.77 -6.87
N PHE A 38 -7.32 -0.33 -6.52
CA PHE A 38 -7.59 -1.65 -7.10
C PHE A 38 -8.37 -2.59 -6.19
N HIS A 39 -8.11 -2.59 -4.88
CA HIS A 39 -8.97 -3.28 -3.91
C HIS A 39 -9.93 -2.34 -3.20
N ALA A 40 -9.53 -1.08 -3.06
CA ALA A 40 -10.24 0.00 -2.40
C ALA A 40 -9.63 1.35 -2.82
N SER A 41 -10.15 2.44 -2.28
CA SER A 41 -9.76 3.82 -2.61
C SER A 41 -10.22 4.29 -3.98
N ASP A 42 -10.53 5.57 -4.05
CA ASP A 42 -10.66 6.33 -5.30
C ASP A 42 -9.73 7.56 -5.21
N PRO A 43 -9.51 8.33 -6.29
CA PRO A 43 -8.60 9.46 -6.26
C PRO A 43 -8.91 10.49 -5.16
N SER A 44 -10.20 10.68 -4.83
CA SER A 44 -10.63 11.62 -3.80
C SER A 44 -10.36 11.07 -2.40
N VAL A 45 -10.60 9.79 -2.15
CA VAL A 45 -10.25 9.10 -0.89
C VAL A 45 -8.74 9.14 -0.69
N MET A 46 -7.97 8.71 -1.69
CA MET A 46 -6.50 8.71 -1.64
C MET A 46 -5.94 10.09 -1.29
N ARG A 47 -6.42 11.15 -1.96
CA ARG A 47 -6.01 12.53 -1.67
C ARG A 47 -6.32 12.92 -0.22
N LYS A 48 -7.53 12.64 0.27
CA LYS A 48 -7.96 12.95 1.65
C LYS A 48 -7.10 12.23 2.68
N THR A 49 -6.84 10.93 2.49
CA THR A 49 -6.03 10.14 3.41
C THR A 49 -4.57 10.62 3.42
N VAL A 50 -4.02 11.01 2.26
CA VAL A 50 -2.70 11.66 2.19
C VAL A 50 -2.67 12.99 2.94
N THR A 51 -3.67 13.87 2.75
CA THR A 51 -3.76 15.14 3.50
C THR A 51 -3.76 14.89 5.00
N LEU A 52 -4.51 13.89 5.44
CA LEU A 52 -4.64 13.52 6.84
C LEU A 52 -3.32 12.96 7.40
N ALA A 53 -2.63 12.08 6.66
CA ALA A 53 -1.33 11.55 7.07
C ALA A 53 -0.29 12.66 7.23
N LEU A 54 -0.21 13.59 6.27
CA LEU A 54 0.72 14.72 6.34
C LEU A 54 0.42 15.65 7.52
N LYS A 55 -0.86 15.91 7.81
CA LYS A 55 -1.28 16.72 8.98
C LYS A 55 -0.80 16.13 10.31
N HIS A 56 -0.74 14.80 10.39
CA HIS A 56 -0.38 14.08 11.61
C HIS A 56 1.08 13.57 11.62
N ASP A 57 1.91 13.98 10.65
CA ASP A 57 3.30 13.52 10.49
C ASP A 57 3.44 11.99 10.41
N VAL A 58 2.48 11.34 9.75
CA VAL A 58 2.42 9.89 9.56
C VAL A 58 3.13 9.50 8.26
N ARG A 59 3.98 8.46 8.32
CA ARG A 59 4.66 7.94 7.13
C ARG A 59 3.67 7.30 6.16
N ILE A 60 3.70 7.73 4.91
CA ILE A 60 2.82 7.23 3.86
C ILE A 60 3.47 6.02 3.15
N GLY A 61 2.74 4.91 3.09
CA GLY A 61 3.12 3.74 2.31
C GLY A 61 2.06 3.38 1.28
N ALA A 62 2.48 2.90 0.12
CA ALA A 62 1.56 2.35 -0.86
C ALA A 62 1.03 0.99 -0.39
N HIS A 63 -0.29 0.79 -0.52
CA HIS A 63 -0.97 -0.46 -0.20
C HIS A 63 -1.55 -1.13 -1.46
N PRO A 64 -0.70 -1.58 -2.40
CA PRO A 64 -1.15 -2.11 -3.67
C PRO A 64 -1.75 -3.50 -3.52
N ALA A 65 -2.72 -3.81 -4.36
CA ALA A 65 -3.45 -5.07 -4.35
C ALA A 65 -3.61 -5.65 -5.76
N TYR A 66 -4.19 -6.85 -5.83
CA TYR A 66 -4.81 -7.33 -7.06
C TYR A 66 -6.02 -6.44 -7.46
N PRO A 67 -6.34 -6.33 -8.77
CA PRO A 67 -7.46 -5.53 -9.28
C PRO A 67 -8.79 -6.22 -9.04
N ASP A 68 -9.21 -6.24 -7.77
CA ASP A 68 -10.42 -6.91 -7.31
C ASP A 68 -11.17 -6.05 -6.27
N LEU A 69 -11.89 -5.04 -6.75
CA LEU A 69 -12.69 -4.16 -5.87
C LEU A 69 -13.78 -4.93 -5.11
N VAL A 70 -14.48 -5.86 -5.79
CA VAL A 70 -15.61 -6.58 -5.17
C VAL A 70 -15.13 -7.55 -4.09
N GLY A 71 -14.03 -8.26 -4.33
CA GLY A 71 -13.41 -9.12 -3.33
C GLY A 71 -12.46 -8.39 -2.39
N PHE A 72 -12.39 -7.05 -2.48
CA PHE A 72 -11.52 -6.21 -1.67
C PHE A 72 -10.06 -6.66 -1.72
N GLY A 73 -9.58 -7.15 -2.86
CA GLY A 73 -8.20 -7.64 -3.02
C GLY A 73 -7.84 -8.84 -2.15
N ARG A 74 -8.84 -9.54 -1.57
CA ARG A 74 -8.64 -10.69 -0.67
C ARG A 74 -8.72 -12.05 -1.37
N ARG A 75 -8.89 -12.07 -2.69
CA ARG A 75 -8.89 -13.29 -3.52
C ARG A 75 -7.59 -13.38 -4.32
N SER A 76 -6.93 -14.52 -4.26
CA SER A 76 -5.73 -14.77 -5.07
C SER A 76 -6.07 -14.71 -6.56
N MET A 77 -5.17 -14.12 -7.33
CA MET A 77 -5.31 -13.99 -8.78
C MET A 77 -4.05 -14.53 -9.46
N GLN A 78 -4.24 -15.34 -10.49
CA GLN A 78 -3.13 -15.79 -11.32
C GLN A 78 -2.72 -14.65 -12.25
N CYS A 79 -1.68 -13.93 -11.85
CA CYS A 79 -1.01 -12.93 -12.66
C CYS A 79 0.40 -13.41 -13.00
N SER A 80 0.82 -13.16 -14.23
CA SER A 80 2.20 -13.29 -14.65
C SER A 80 3.10 -12.29 -13.90
N PRO A 81 4.42 -12.53 -13.85
CA PRO A 81 5.35 -11.60 -13.22
C PRO A 81 5.30 -10.18 -13.78
N GLN A 82 5.09 -10.05 -15.11
CA GLN A 82 4.96 -8.73 -15.74
C GLN A 82 3.68 -8.03 -15.32
N GLU A 83 2.54 -8.73 -15.27
CA GLU A 83 1.29 -8.15 -14.78
C GLU A 83 1.44 -7.68 -13.33
N VAL A 84 2.04 -8.47 -12.44
CA VAL A 84 2.29 -8.04 -11.05
C VAL A 84 3.14 -6.77 -11.00
N THR A 85 4.18 -6.68 -11.84
CA THR A 85 5.05 -5.50 -11.93
C THR A 85 4.26 -4.27 -12.36
N ASP A 86 3.46 -4.38 -13.43
CA ASP A 86 2.66 -3.28 -13.97
C ASP A 86 1.59 -2.82 -12.96
N LEU A 87 0.92 -3.77 -12.30
CA LEU A 87 -0.07 -3.49 -11.25
C LEU A 87 0.57 -2.72 -10.08
N LEU A 88 1.78 -3.10 -9.66
CA LEU A 88 2.52 -2.40 -8.60
C LEU A 88 2.94 -1.00 -9.04
N HIS A 89 3.56 -0.85 -10.21
CA HIS A 89 4.02 0.45 -10.71
C HIS A 89 2.89 1.44 -10.90
N TYR A 90 1.75 0.98 -11.43
CA TYR A 90 0.56 1.82 -11.57
C TYR A 90 0.09 2.34 -10.21
N GLN A 91 -0.08 1.44 -9.23
CA GLN A 91 -0.62 1.77 -7.92
C GLN A 91 0.32 2.65 -7.09
N ILE A 92 1.62 2.35 -7.11
CA ILE A 92 2.63 3.18 -6.45
C ILE A 92 2.69 4.56 -7.14
N GLY A 93 2.68 4.61 -8.47
CA GLY A 93 2.67 5.84 -9.25
C GLY A 93 1.46 6.72 -8.98
N ALA A 94 0.27 6.14 -8.86
CA ALA A 94 -0.96 6.85 -8.55
C ALA A 94 -0.88 7.53 -7.18
N LEU A 95 -0.49 6.79 -6.14
CA LEU A 95 -0.35 7.35 -4.79
C LEU A 95 0.78 8.37 -4.71
N ASP A 96 1.95 8.05 -5.27
CA ASP A 96 3.11 8.94 -5.19
C ASP A 96 2.88 10.25 -5.96
N GLY A 97 2.14 10.22 -7.07
CA GLY A 97 1.68 11.44 -7.75
C GLY A 97 0.82 12.33 -6.86
N ILE A 98 -0.13 11.74 -6.13
CA ILE A 98 -1.00 12.46 -5.17
C ILE A 98 -0.19 12.98 -3.98
N CYS A 99 0.76 12.20 -3.46
CA CYS A 99 1.67 12.62 -2.40
C CYS A 99 2.48 13.84 -2.83
N ARG A 100 3.13 13.78 -3.98
CA ARG A 100 3.96 14.87 -4.52
C ARG A 100 3.17 16.15 -4.73
N ALA A 101 1.94 16.05 -5.23
CA ALA A 101 1.04 17.19 -5.39
C ALA A 101 0.66 17.88 -4.06
N GLN A 102 0.84 17.19 -2.92
CA GLN A 102 0.59 17.71 -1.57
C GLN A 102 1.87 17.97 -0.77
N GLY A 103 3.04 17.91 -1.39
CA GLY A 103 4.33 18.12 -0.73
C GLY A 103 4.83 16.92 0.10
N GLY A 104 4.24 15.74 -0.10
CA GLY A 104 4.67 14.48 0.51
C GLY A 104 5.32 13.52 -0.51
N GLN A 105 5.62 12.31 -0.05
CA GLN A 105 6.14 11.22 -0.87
C GLN A 105 5.74 9.86 -0.31
N VAL A 106 5.64 8.84 -1.16
CA VAL A 106 5.56 7.45 -0.70
C VAL A 106 6.92 7.03 -0.12
N SER A 107 6.91 6.45 1.08
CA SER A 107 8.13 6.09 1.82
C SER A 107 8.40 4.58 1.88
N TYR A 108 7.38 3.76 1.64
CA TYR A 108 7.46 2.30 1.68
C TYR A 108 6.27 1.68 0.94
N VAL A 109 6.30 0.37 0.75
CA VAL A 109 5.23 -0.42 0.12
C VAL A 109 4.89 -1.59 1.03
N LYS A 110 3.59 -1.84 1.24
CA LYS A 110 3.08 -3.03 1.92
C LYS A 110 1.97 -3.60 1.02
N PRO A 111 2.17 -4.71 0.31
CA PRO A 111 1.08 -5.30 -0.47
C PRO A 111 -0.15 -5.62 0.38
N HIS A 112 -1.33 -5.57 -0.22
CA HIS A 112 -2.61 -5.83 0.42
C HIS A 112 -3.06 -7.28 0.26
N GLY A 113 -3.83 -7.76 1.23
CA GLY A 113 -4.72 -8.91 1.08
C GLY A 113 -4.06 -10.16 0.49
N ALA A 114 -4.64 -10.68 -0.58
CA ALA A 114 -4.17 -11.90 -1.23
C ALA A 114 -2.77 -11.74 -1.83
N LEU A 115 -2.45 -10.59 -2.44
CA LEU A 115 -1.11 -10.34 -3.00
C LEU A 115 -0.01 -10.46 -1.94
N TYR A 116 -0.27 -9.95 -0.73
CA TYR A 116 0.65 -10.11 0.40
C TYR A 116 0.84 -11.57 0.80
N ASN A 117 -0.26 -12.31 0.94
CA ASN A 117 -0.21 -13.71 1.37
C ASN A 117 0.45 -14.59 0.30
N ASP A 118 0.10 -14.38 -0.97
CA ASP A 118 0.64 -15.12 -2.11
C ASP A 118 2.15 -14.88 -2.24
N MET A 119 2.62 -13.62 -2.14
CA MET A 119 4.07 -13.34 -2.20
C MET A 119 4.81 -13.99 -1.02
N MET A 120 4.20 -14.05 0.17
CA MET A 120 4.83 -14.68 1.33
C MET A 120 4.89 -16.21 1.23
N GLN A 121 4.09 -16.83 0.34
CA GLN A 121 4.09 -18.28 0.10
C GLN A 121 4.89 -18.68 -1.15
N ASN A 122 5.09 -17.76 -2.09
CA ASN A 122 5.76 -18.00 -3.36
C ASN A 122 7.04 -17.13 -3.49
N PRO A 123 8.25 -17.73 -3.37
CA PRO A 123 9.52 -17.00 -3.50
C PRO A 123 9.72 -16.29 -4.84
N ASP A 124 9.18 -16.82 -5.94
CA ASP A 124 9.29 -16.20 -7.26
C ASP A 124 8.42 -14.94 -7.32
N LEU A 125 7.20 -15.01 -6.78
CA LEU A 125 6.33 -13.84 -6.67
C LEU A 125 6.93 -12.78 -5.74
N LEU A 126 7.50 -13.17 -4.59
CA LEU A 126 8.22 -12.24 -3.70
C LEU A 126 9.38 -11.55 -4.44
N ARG A 127 10.16 -12.31 -5.21
CA ARG A 127 11.25 -11.75 -6.03
C ARG A 127 10.72 -10.76 -7.06
N THR A 128 9.63 -11.06 -7.74
CA THR A 128 8.97 -10.13 -8.68
C THR A 128 8.55 -8.86 -7.97
N VAL A 129 7.89 -8.94 -6.81
CA VAL A 129 7.48 -7.76 -6.03
C VAL A 129 8.69 -6.91 -5.63
N MET A 130 9.76 -7.54 -5.11
CA MET A 130 10.99 -6.83 -4.73
C MET A 130 11.66 -6.14 -5.92
N GLN A 131 11.74 -6.81 -7.07
CA GLN A 131 12.32 -6.26 -8.30
C GLN A 131 11.48 -5.10 -8.84
N ALA A 132 10.15 -5.23 -8.84
CA ALA A 132 9.24 -4.17 -9.25
C ALA A 132 9.42 -2.92 -8.38
N ILE A 133 9.45 -3.07 -7.05
CA ILE A 133 9.65 -1.95 -6.12
C ILE A 133 11.03 -1.30 -6.33
N ALA A 134 12.09 -2.10 -6.45
CA ALA A 134 13.44 -1.58 -6.68
C ALA A 134 13.57 -0.84 -8.02
N ALA A 135 12.88 -1.31 -9.07
CA ALA A 135 12.84 -0.64 -10.37
C ALA A 135 12.06 0.68 -10.33
N TYR A 136 11.02 0.78 -9.49
CA TYR A 136 10.29 2.03 -9.29
C TYR A 136 11.15 3.05 -8.52
N SER A 137 11.74 2.62 -7.40
CA SER A 137 12.71 3.42 -6.66
C SER A 137 13.55 2.51 -5.74
N PRO A 138 14.90 2.56 -5.83
CA PRO A 138 15.77 1.72 -5.02
C PRO A 138 15.77 2.08 -3.53
N THR A 139 15.16 3.20 -3.14
CA THR A 139 15.07 3.63 -1.73
C THR A 139 13.77 3.22 -1.05
N LEU A 140 12.78 2.71 -1.80
CA LEU A 140 11.52 2.27 -1.22
C LEU A 140 11.69 0.97 -0.42
N GLN A 141 11.19 0.99 0.80
CA GLN A 141 11.19 -0.18 1.69
C GLN A 141 9.98 -1.07 1.39
N LEU A 142 10.16 -2.39 1.43
CA LEU A 142 9.07 -3.37 1.37
C LEU A 142 8.78 -3.90 2.78
N MET A 143 7.53 -3.77 3.24
CA MET A 143 7.09 -4.34 4.50
C MET A 143 6.67 -5.80 4.31
N LEU A 144 7.31 -6.70 5.05
CA LEU A 144 7.10 -8.15 4.99
C LEU A 144 6.59 -8.71 6.32
N LEU A 145 6.09 -9.94 6.28
CA LEU A 145 5.74 -10.68 7.49
C LEU A 145 7.04 -11.08 8.19
N ALA A 146 7.19 -10.68 9.45
CA ALA A 146 8.30 -11.14 10.26
C ALA A 146 8.22 -12.67 10.45
N ARG A 147 9.27 -13.36 10.03
CA ARG A 147 9.49 -14.79 10.29
C ARG A 147 10.81 -14.93 11.06
N ARG A 148 11.09 -16.15 11.50
CA ARG A 148 12.33 -16.44 12.23
C ARG A 148 13.56 -16.35 11.32
N ASP A 149 13.36 -16.52 10.01
CA ASP A 149 14.37 -16.84 9.00
C ASP A 149 14.41 -15.85 7.82
N ASN A 150 13.74 -14.70 7.93
CA ASN A 150 13.82 -13.60 6.97
C ASN A 150 14.29 -12.28 7.58
#